data_AF-A0A9E6UNE0-F1
#
_entry.id   AF-A0A9E6UNE0-F1
#
_cell.length_a   1.000
_cell.length_b   1.000
_cell.length_c   1.000
_cell.angle_alpha   90.00
_cell.angle_beta   90.00
_cell.angle_gamma   90.00
#
_symmetry.space_group_name_H-M   'P 1'
#
loop_
_entity.id
_entity.type
_entity.pdbx_description
1 polymer ?
#
loop_
_entity_poly.entity_id
_entity_poly.type
_entity_poly.pdbx_seq_one_letter_code
_entity_poly.pdbx_strand_id
1 'polypeptide(L)'
;MSQLLIAGATAAPVKDSSSLETPTLLARSDEPDGVECSDNLAFVREVRTLMNTILGYSEIIEDRDVDLTDAQRAAFGDIAATSGELLAEQLRRRSEELRLAS
;
A
#
# COMPACT_ATOMS: atom_id res chain seq x y z
N MET A 1 5.95 7.83 54.55
CA MET A 1 6.24 7.77 53.10
C MET A 1 5.05 8.40 52.39
N SER A 2 4.97 9.73 52.21
CA SER A 2 5.60 10.60 51.18
C SER A 2 5.47 10.02 49.76
N GLN A 3 4.93 10.68 48.73
CA GLN A 3 4.31 12.02 48.56
C GLN A 3 3.38 11.97 47.33
N LEU A 4 2.30 12.75 47.39
CA LEU A 4 1.49 13.23 46.27
C LEU A 4 2.18 14.44 45.63
N LEU A 5 2.30 14.51 44.30
CA LEU A 5 2.60 15.76 43.58
C LEU A 5 1.86 15.78 42.23
N ILE A 6 0.92 16.74 42.12
CA ILE A 6 0.35 17.25 40.87
C ILE A 6 0.99 18.63 40.64
N ALA A 7 1.60 18.84 39.47
CA ALA A 7 1.89 20.14 38.84
C ALA A 7 2.38 19.83 37.41
N GLY A 8 2.06 20.52 36.32
CA GLY A 8 1.31 21.73 36.04
C GLY A 8 1.53 22.04 34.54
N ALA A 9 0.57 22.72 33.91
CA ALA A 9 0.49 23.00 32.48
C ALA A 9 1.65 23.81 31.87
N THR A 10 1.96 23.58 30.59
CA THR A 10 2.37 24.63 29.65
C THR A 10 1.74 24.39 28.28
N ALA A 11 1.34 25.47 27.60
CA ALA A 11 0.67 25.47 26.31
C ALA A 11 1.63 25.90 25.18
N ALA A 12 1.37 25.37 23.98
CA ALA A 12 1.73 25.83 22.61
C ALA A 12 3.17 25.60 22.10
N PRO A 13 3.46 25.62 20.77
CA PRO A 13 2.62 25.79 19.56
C PRO A 13 2.87 24.75 18.41
N VAL A 14 2.09 24.88 17.33
CA VAL A 14 2.22 24.21 16.01
C VAL A 14 3.59 24.47 15.34
N LYS A 15 4.22 23.40 14.81
CA LYS A 15 5.25 23.30 13.72
C LYS A 15 5.78 21.86 13.76
N ASP A 16 5.88 21.04 12.72
CA ASP A 16 6.03 21.23 11.28
C ASP A 16 5.25 20.13 10.53
N SER A 17 4.57 20.53 9.47
CA SER A 17 4.00 19.63 8.46
C SER A 17 5.12 19.16 7.53
N SER A 18 5.85 18.13 7.92
CA SER A 18 6.80 17.45 7.01
C SER A 18 7.08 16.03 7.46
N SER A 19 6.05 15.19 7.38
CA SER A 19 6.26 13.77 7.12
C SER A 19 4.97 13.24 6.51
N LEU A 20 4.82 13.43 5.20
CA LEU A 20 4.07 12.45 4.42
C LEU A 20 4.89 11.17 4.56
N GLU A 21 4.58 10.41 5.61
CA GLU A 21 4.99 9.03 5.71
C GLU A 21 4.43 8.38 4.45
N THR A 22 5.32 8.15 3.47
CA THR A 22 5.06 7.22 2.39
C THR A 22 4.45 5.98 3.03
N PRO A 23 3.26 5.52 2.61
CA PRO A 23 2.67 4.31 3.16
C PRO A 23 3.71 3.22 2.99
N THR A 24 4.28 2.82 4.12
CA THR A 24 5.25 1.73 4.17
C THR A 24 4.49 0.53 3.65
N LEU A 25 4.93 -0.01 2.50
CA LEU A 25 4.50 -1.30 1.98
C LEU A 25 4.80 -2.38 3.03
N LEU A 26 3.91 -2.52 4.01
CA LEU A 26 3.95 -3.53 5.04
C LEU A 26 3.08 -4.70 4.60
N ALA A 27 3.72 -5.62 3.89
CA ALA A 27 3.48 -7.06 4.07
C ALA A 27 4.71 -7.83 3.56
N ARG A 28 5.79 -7.84 4.35
CA ARG A 28 6.70 -8.98 4.30
C ARG A 28 6.01 -10.11 5.05
N SER A 29 5.41 -11.04 4.32
CA SER A 29 5.02 -12.33 4.87
C SER A 29 6.29 -13.12 5.13
N ASP A 30 6.63 -13.29 6.41
CA ASP A 30 7.59 -14.29 6.86
C ASP A 30 7.02 -15.68 6.52
N GLU A 31 7.35 -16.20 5.34
CA GLU A 31 7.13 -17.61 5.03
C GLU A 31 8.32 -18.45 5.52
N PRO A 32 8.07 -19.64 6.09
CA PRO A 32 9.14 -20.51 6.54
C PRO A 32 10.02 -20.91 5.35
N ASP A 33 11.34 -20.82 5.55
CA ASP A 33 12.36 -21.34 4.64
C ASP A 33 11.99 -22.76 4.19
N GLY A 34 11.68 -22.94 2.89
CA GLY A 34 11.64 -24.26 2.27
C GLY A 34 10.43 -24.61 1.39
N VAL A 35 9.46 -23.73 1.17
CA VAL A 35 8.41 -23.98 0.15
C VAL A 35 8.85 -23.32 -1.16
N GLU A 36 9.28 -24.11 -2.14
CA GLU A 36 9.42 -23.64 -3.52
C GLU A 36 8.07 -23.08 -3.96
N CYS A 37 7.97 -21.76 -4.01
CA CYS A 37 6.78 -21.07 -4.48
C CYS A 37 6.65 -21.39 -5.97
N SER A 38 5.76 -22.34 -6.31
CA SER A 38 5.49 -22.65 -7.72
C SER A 38 5.19 -21.36 -8.48
N ASP A 39 5.66 -21.24 -9.72
CA ASP A 39 5.50 -20.02 -10.54
C ASP A 39 4.04 -19.55 -10.62
N ASN A 40 3.07 -20.49 -10.59
CA ASN A 40 1.64 -20.19 -10.53
C ASN A 40 1.24 -19.47 -9.23
N LEU A 41 1.77 -19.90 -8.08
CA LEU A 41 1.48 -19.28 -6.80
C LEU A 41 2.11 -17.88 -6.72
N ALA A 42 3.33 -17.71 -7.26
CA ALA A 42 3.97 -16.41 -7.37
C ALA A 42 3.15 -15.44 -8.23
N PHE A 43 2.68 -15.88 -9.40
CA PHE A 43 1.81 -15.10 -10.28
C PHE A 43 0.50 -14.68 -9.58
N VAL A 44 -0.19 -15.61 -8.92
CA VAL A 44 -1.45 -15.30 -8.21
C VAL A 44 -1.23 -14.29 -7.08
N ARG A 45 -0.11 -14.41 -6.34
CA ARG A 45 0.24 -13.45 -5.29
C ARG A 45 0.48 -12.06 -5.86
N GLU A 46 1.23 -11.96 -6.96
CA GLU A 46 1.52 -10.68 -7.60
C GLU A 46 0.24 -10.01 -8.13
N VAL A 47 -0.61 -10.75 -8.83
CA VAL A 47 -1.92 -10.26 -9.28
C VAL A 47 -2.76 -9.77 -8.10
N ARG A 48 -2.84 -10.54 -7.01
CA ARG A 48 -3.59 -10.14 -5.81
C ARG A 48 -3.03 -8.86 -5.20
N THR A 49 -1.71 -8.74 -5.09
CA THR A 49 -1.06 -7.54 -4.56
C THR A 49 -1.43 -6.32 -5.40
N LEU A 50 -1.31 -6.41 -6.73
CA LEU A 50 -1.63 -5.29 -7.62
C LEU A 50 -3.12 -4.91 -7.55
N MET A 51 -4.01 -5.90 -7.53
CA MET A 51 -5.45 -5.64 -7.38
C MET A 51 -5.79 -4.98 -6.03
N ASN A 52 -5.21 -5.46 -4.93
CA ASN A 52 -5.42 -4.87 -3.61
C ASN A 52 -4.91 -3.43 -3.55
N THR A 53 -3.78 -3.15 -4.18
CA THR A 53 -3.24 -1.78 -4.29
C THR A 53 -4.21 -0.88 -5.06
N ILE A 54 -4.69 -1.31 -6.22
CA ILE A 54 -5.64 -0.53 -7.03
C ILE A 54 -6.91 -0.24 -6.21
N LEU A 55 -7.53 -1.27 -5.65
CA LEU A 55 -8.77 -1.13 -4.88
C LEU A 55 -8.57 -0.26 -3.64
N GLY A 56 -7.50 -0.51 -2.87
CA GLY A 56 -7.23 0.24 -1.63
C GLY A 56 -7.01 1.73 -1.88
N TYR A 57 -6.25 2.11 -2.92
CA TYR A 57 -6.07 3.53 -3.25
C TYR A 57 -7.31 4.15 -3.88
N SER A 58 -8.07 3.43 -4.70
CA SER A 58 -9.36 3.91 -5.21
C SER A 58 -10.36 4.18 -4.08
N GLU A 59 -10.44 3.29 -3.09
CA GLU A 59 -11.28 3.48 -1.89
C GLU A 59 -10.85 4.72 -1.11
N ILE A 60 -9.55 4.92 -0.84
CA ILE A 60 -9.04 6.11 -0.15
C ILE A 60 -9.37 7.40 -0.92
N ILE A 61 -9.25 7.38 -2.24
CA ILE A 61 -9.57 8.53 -3.09
C ILE A 61 -11.08 8.84 -3.03
N GLU A 62 -11.93 7.83 -3.05
CA GLU A 62 -13.39 8.00 -3.06
C GLU A 62 -13.99 8.27 -1.68
N ASP A 63 -13.26 7.94 -0.61
CA ASP A 63 -13.67 8.18 0.77
C ASP A 63 -13.77 9.69 1.05
N ARG A 64 -14.97 10.12 1.48
CA ARG A 64 -15.28 11.51 1.80
C ARG A 64 -14.91 11.89 3.22
N ASP A 65 -14.67 10.90 4.08
CA ASP A 65 -14.27 11.12 5.47
C ASP A 65 -12.75 11.35 5.58
N VAL A 66 -12.00 11.14 4.48
CA VAL A 66 -10.58 11.42 4.37
C VAL A 66 -10.35 12.77 3.68
N ASP A 67 -9.87 13.75 4.45
CA ASP A 67 -9.46 15.05 3.92
C ASP A 67 -8.13 14.94 3.14
N LEU A 68 -8.24 14.65 1.83
CA LEU A 68 -7.12 14.63 0.90
C LEU A 68 -6.93 15.98 0.22
N THR A 69 -5.69 16.48 0.22
CA THR A 69 -5.29 17.54 -0.70
C THR A 69 -5.29 17.05 -2.15
N ASP A 70 -5.38 17.98 -3.11
CA ASP A 70 -5.29 17.64 -4.55
C ASP A 70 -3.99 16.90 -4.89
N ALA A 71 -2.87 17.27 -4.24
CA ALA A 71 -1.58 16.63 -4.43
C ALA A 71 -1.57 15.17 -3.94
N GLN A 72 -2.17 14.89 -2.77
CA GLN A 72 -2.29 13.52 -2.27
C GLN A 72 -3.22 12.67 -3.15
N ARG A 73 -4.34 13.26 -3.59
CA ARG A 73 -5.29 12.60 -4.49
C ARG A 73 -4.63 12.22 -5.82
N ALA A 74 -3.84 13.12 -6.40
CA ALA A 74 -3.06 12.84 -7.60
C ALA A 74 -2.04 11.72 -7.35
N ALA A 75 -1.27 11.79 -6.25
CA ALA A 75 -0.26 10.77 -5.94
C ALA A 75 -0.86 9.37 -5.74
N PHE A 76 -2.01 9.26 -5.08
CA PHE A 76 -2.71 7.98 -4.93
C PHE A 76 -3.28 7.49 -6.26
N GLY A 77 -3.81 8.40 -7.08
CA GLY A 77 -4.26 8.09 -8.43
C GLY A 77 -3.14 7.53 -9.30
N ASP A 78 -1.95 8.11 -9.23
CA ASP A 78 -0.76 7.66 -9.95
C ASP A 78 -0.32 6.25 -9.51
N ILE A 79 -0.41 5.94 -8.21
CA ILE A 79 -0.09 4.59 -7.69
C ILE A 79 -1.10 3.56 -8.21
N ALA A 80 -2.39 3.88 -8.19
CA ALA A 80 -3.43 3.00 -8.71
C ALA A 80 -3.27 2.77 -10.22
N ALA A 81 -3.00 3.84 -10.98
CA ALA A 81 -2.77 3.77 -12.42
C ALA A 81 -1.54 2.91 -12.77
N THR A 82 -0.39 3.19 -12.13
CA THR A 82 0.85 2.41 -12.33
C THR A 82 0.65 0.94 -11.99
N SER A 83 -0.08 0.64 -10.91
CA SER A 83 -0.40 -0.74 -10.52
C SER A 83 -1.30 -1.42 -11.55
N GLY A 84 -2.23 -0.68 -12.16
CA GLY A 84 -3.06 -1.15 -13.27
C GLY A 84 -2.25 -1.51 -14.52
N GLU A 85 -1.27 -0.68 -14.88
CA GLU A 85 -0.36 -0.95 -16.00
C GLU A 85 0.49 -2.21 -15.75
N LEU A 86 1.05 -2.34 -14.54
CA LEU A 86 1.81 -3.53 -14.15
C LEU A 86 0.93 -4.80 -14.19
N LEU A 87 -0.32 -4.71 -13.72
CA LEU A 87 -1.25 -5.82 -13.75
C LEU A 87 -1.56 -6.24 -15.19
N ALA A 88 -1.84 -5.28 -16.07
CA ALA A 88 -2.12 -5.55 -17.48
C ALA A 88 -0.93 -6.25 -18.16
N GLU A 89 0.30 -5.79 -17.89
CA GLU A 89 1.51 -6.41 -18.41
C GLU A 89 1.72 -7.84 -17.90
N GLN A 90 1.51 -8.08 -16.60
CA GLN A 90 1.64 -9.42 -16.02
C GLN A 90 0.63 -10.41 -16.61
N LEU A 91 -0.64 -10.00 -16.75
CA LEU A 91 -1.68 -10.82 -17.38
C LEU A 91 -1.35 -11.14 -18.84
N ARG A 92 -0.88 -10.14 -19.60
CA ARG A 92 -0.48 -10.30 -21.00
C ARG A 92 0.67 -11.30 -21.14
N ARG A 93 1.72 -11.16 -20.32
CA ARG A 93 2.86 -12.07 -20.31
C ARG A 93 2.42 -13.50 -19.99
N ARG A 94 1.63 -13.69 -18.93
CA ARG A 94 1.17 -15.03 -18.53
C ARG A 94 0.29 -15.67 -19.59
N SER A 95 -0.59 -14.90 -20.24
CA SER A 95 -1.41 -15.39 -21.33
C SER A 95 -0.56 -15.90 -22.50
N GLU A 96 0.51 -15.18 -22.85
CA GLU A 96 1.40 -15.57 -23.94
C GLU A 96 2.20 -16.83 -23.60
N GLU A 97 2.71 -16.94 -22.37
CA GLU A 97 3.39 -18.14 -21.88
C GLU A 97 2.49 -19.38 -21.97
N LEU A 98 1.24 -19.27 -21.51
CA LEU A 98 0.28 -20.38 -21.56
C LEU A 98 -0.07 -20.78 -22.99
N ARG A 99 -0.17 -19.81 -23.91
CA ARG A 99 -0.41 -20.05 -25.34
C ARG A 99 0.76 -20.76 -26.02
N LEU A 100 1.99 -20.51 -25.59
CA LEU A 100 3.18 -21.17 -26.13
C LEU A 100 3.40 -22.58 -25.54
N ALA A 101 2.85 -22.84 -24.35
CA ALA A 101 2.95 -24.14 -23.67
C ALA A 101 1.87 -25.15 -24.08
N SER A 102 0.78 -24.70 -24.73
CA SER A 102 -0.32 -25.52 -25.26
C SER A 102 -0.06 -26.01 -26.68
#